data_AF-A0A7S2GUE7-F1
#
_entry.id   AF-A0A7S2GUE7-F1
#
_cell.length_a   1.000
_cell.length_b   1.000
_cell.length_c   1.000
_cell.angle_alpha   90.00
_cell.angle_beta   90.00
_cell.angle_gamma   90.00
#
_symmetry.space_group_name_H-M   'P 1'
#
loop_
_entity.id
_entity.type
_entity.pdbx_description
1 polymer ?
#
loop_
_entity_poly.entity_id
_entity_poly.type
_entity_poly.pdbx_seq_one_letter_code
_entity_poly.pdbx_strand_id
1 'polypeptide(L)'
;MTASEALLTEHFGPSSPACSYMVAVKRRNNPTFDKDGLIRQLALAVNERHTVDLTAPQRVILIEVFQSLCGVSVVHKYPEFYSYNLRRFQEKLVLKEESSPGEAKAEETELTKESSGEAKVEETSPSDVVDGN
;
A
#
# COMPACT_ATOMS: atom_id res chain seq x y z
N MET A 1 6.66 28.70 -3.30
CA MET A 1 6.20 27.72 -2.30
C MET A 1 5.16 26.84 -2.97
N THR A 2 5.48 25.57 -3.19
CA THR A 2 4.54 24.59 -3.76
C THR A 2 3.62 24.03 -2.68
N ALA A 3 2.47 23.46 -3.06
CA ALA A 3 1.56 22.84 -2.09
C ALA A 3 2.24 21.71 -1.29
N SER A 4 3.14 20.95 -1.92
CA SER A 4 3.92 19.90 -1.25
C SER A 4 4.91 20.47 -0.24
N GLU A 5 5.58 21.59 -0.52
CA GLU A 5 6.48 22.24 0.45
C GLU A 5 5.73 22.73 1.69
N ALA A 6 4.54 23.33 1.49
CA ALA A 6 3.71 23.77 2.61
C ALA A 6 3.27 22.58 3.49
N LEU A 7 2.82 21.49 2.86
CA LEU A 7 2.43 20.26 3.55
C LEU A 7 3.60 19.62 4.32
N LEU A 8 4.79 19.57 3.71
CA LEU A 8 5.99 19.04 4.39
C LEU A 8 6.41 19.94 5.55
N THR A 9 6.32 21.26 5.39
CA THR A 9 6.65 22.20 6.47
C THR A 9 5.70 22.06 7.66
N GLU A 10 4.40 21.84 7.40
CA GLU A 10 3.41 21.60 8.46
C GLU A 10 3.74 20.34 9.29
N HIS A 11 4.11 19.24 8.62
CA HIS A 11 4.30 17.96 9.29
C HIS A 11 5.74 17.63 9.70
N PHE A 12 6.74 18.23 9.06
CA PHE A 12 8.18 17.96 9.24
C PHE A 12 9.01 19.24 9.46
N GLY A 13 8.34 20.38 9.66
CA GLY A 13 9.02 21.64 9.94
C GLY A 13 9.69 21.68 11.33
N PRO A 14 10.39 22.78 11.64
CA PRO A 14 11.13 22.95 12.90
C PRO A 14 10.27 22.79 14.15
N SER A 15 8.99 23.15 14.07
CA SER A 15 8.03 23.07 15.17
C SER A 15 7.40 21.68 15.36
N SER A 16 7.51 20.78 14.38
CA SER A 16 6.97 19.41 14.49
C SER A 16 7.87 18.57 15.40
N PRO A 17 7.37 17.61 16.20
CA PRO A 17 8.21 16.66 16.92
C PRO A 17 9.00 15.75 15.96
N ALA A 18 10.18 15.29 16.42
CA ALA A 18 10.97 14.31 15.67
C ALA A 18 10.16 13.01 15.53
N CYS A 19 10.23 12.39 14.36
CA CYS A 19 9.41 11.21 14.07
C CYS A 19 10.10 10.28 13.08
N SER A 20 9.68 9.02 13.08
CA SER A 20 9.98 8.10 11.98
C SER A 20 9.00 8.28 10.82
N TYR A 21 9.48 8.14 9.58
CA TYR A 21 8.63 8.27 8.39
C TYR A 21 9.00 7.33 7.26
N MET A 22 8.07 7.10 6.34
CA MET A 22 8.34 6.50 5.04
C MET A 22 7.69 7.30 3.91
N VAL A 23 8.19 7.11 2.70
CA VAL A 23 7.54 7.60 1.48
C VAL A 23 6.92 6.40 0.74
N ALA A 24 5.61 6.43 0.54
CA ALA A 24 4.87 5.39 -0.15
C ALA A 24 4.31 5.94 -1.47
N VAL A 25 4.96 5.58 -2.57
CA VAL A 25 4.59 6.02 -3.92
C VAL A 25 3.80 4.92 -4.63
N LYS A 26 2.58 5.24 -5.06
CA LYS A 26 1.75 4.43 -5.95
C LYS A 26 1.67 5.09 -7.32
N ARG A 27 2.07 4.34 -8.34
CA ARG A 27 2.11 4.80 -9.73
C ARG A 27 1.10 4.00 -10.55
N ARG A 28 0.15 4.69 -11.17
CA ARG A 28 -0.89 4.09 -12.03
C ARG A 28 -0.71 4.56 -13.46
N ASN A 29 -0.34 3.64 -14.34
CA ASN A 29 -0.20 3.86 -15.79
C ASN A 29 0.67 5.07 -16.17
N ASN A 30 1.74 5.34 -15.41
CA ASN A 30 2.69 6.41 -15.70
C ASN A 30 4.14 5.85 -15.67
N PRO A 31 4.58 5.12 -16.70
CA PRO A 31 5.86 4.41 -16.68
C PRO A 31 7.09 5.32 -16.66
N THR A 32 6.95 6.56 -17.15
CA THR A 32 8.04 7.55 -17.25
C THR A 32 8.29 8.29 -15.95
N PHE A 33 7.43 8.14 -14.94
CA PHE A 33 7.61 8.77 -13.65
C PHE A 33 8.80 8.21 -12.87
N ASP A 34 9.79 9.06 -12.59
CA ASP A 34 10.97 8.73 -11.78
C ASP A 34 10.63 8.71 -10.28
N LYS A 35 10.21 7.54 -9.82
CA LYS A 35 9.90 7.28 -8.41
C LYS A 35 11.11 7.53 -7.51
N ASP A 36 12.29 7.06 -7.89
CA ASP A 36 13.45 7.08 -7.00
C ASP A 36 14.04 8.49 -6.88
N GLY A 37 14.04 9.25 -7.99
CA GLY A 37 14.39 10.67 -7.97
C GLY A 37 13.49 11.48 -7.05
N LEU A 38 12.17 11.26 -7.12
CA LEU A 38 11.22 11.89 -6.22
C LEU A 38 11.50 11.54 -4.75
N ILE A 39 11.69 10.26 -4.44
CA ILE A 39 11.95 9.81 -3.06
C ILE A 39 13.21 10.50 -2.51
N ARG A 40 14.27 10.59 -3.31
CA ARG A 40 15.50 11.31 -2.92
C ARG A 40 15.24 12.79 -2.68
N GLN A 41 14.51 13.46 -3.56
CA GLN A 41 14.18 14.89 -3.40
C GLN A 41 13.35 15.15 -2.13
N LEU A 42 12.39 14.28 -1.82
CA LEU A 42 11.59 14.39 -0.61
C LEU A 42 12.42 14.15 0.65
N ALA A 43 13.31 13.15 0.63
CA ALA A 43 14.21 12.89 1.75
C ALA A 43 15.13 14.09 2.03
N LEU A 44 15.58 14.81 0.99
CA LEU A 44 16.36 16.05 1.13
C LEU A 44 15.53 17.22 1.66
N ALA A 45 14.23 17.27 1.35
CA ALA A 45 13.34 18.34 1.81
C ALA A 45 12.88 18.16 3.27
N VAL A 46 12.90 16.91 3.76
CA VAL A 46 12.58 16.60 5.16
C VAL A 46 13.83 16.85 6.03
N ASN A 47 13.66 17.58 7.13
CA ASN A 47 14.75 17.90 8.06
C ASN A 47 15.40 16.61 8.62
N GLU A 48 16.73 16.60 8.76
CA GLU A 48 17.54 15.46 9.23
C GLU A 48 17.13 14.90 10.61
N ARG A 49 16.41 15.68 11.43
CA ARG A 49 15.85 15.22 12.70
C ARG A 49 14.85 14.08 12.56
N HIS A 50 14.26 13.88 11.38
CA HIS A 50 13.28 12.84 11.11
C HIS A 50 13.98 11.63 10.49
N THR A 51 13.68 10.44 10.99
CA THR A 51 14.36 9.20 10.58
C THR A 51 13.51 8.39 9.62
N VAL A 52 14.13 7.75 8.64
CA VAL A 52 13.42 6.86 7.71
C VAL A 52 13.21 5.50 8.38
N ASP A 53 11.97 5.03 8.39
CA ASP A 53 11.58 3.68 8.85
C ASP A 53 10.60 3.08 7.84
N LEU A 54 11.04 2.03 7.13
CA LEU A 54 10.23 1.37 6.09
C LEU A 54 9.31 0.27 6.63
N THR A 55 9.39 -0.03 7.93
CA THR A 55 8.67 -1.15 8.57
C THR A 55 7.49 -0.64 9.40
N ALA A 56 7.74 0.29 10.32
CA ALA A 56 6.73 0.78 11.26
C ALA A 56 6.79 2.31 11.46
N PRO A 57 6.64 3.11 10.39
CA PRO A 57 6.74 4.56 10.48
C PRO A 57 5.58 5.18 11.25
N GLN A 58 5.87 6.25 12.00
CA GLN A 58 4.85 7.07 12.65
C GLN A 58 4.04 7.90 11.62
N ARG A 59 4.71 8.37 10.56
CA ARG A 59 4.13 9.16 9.47
C ARG A 59 4.44 8.57 8.11
N VAL A 60 3.48 8.63 7.20
CA VAL A 60 3.68 8.17 5.81
C VAL A 60 3.35 9.29 4.86
N ILE A 61 4.29 9.63 3.99
CA ILE A 61 4.06 10.52 2.85
C ILE A 61 3.50 9.65 1.73
N LEU A 62 2.19 9.72 1.52
CA LEU A 62 1.50 9.03 0.44
C LEU A 62 1.58 9.87 -0.83
N ILE A 63 2.02 9.23 -1.90
CA ILE A 63 2.09 9.85 -3.22
C ILE A 63 1.36 8.96 -4.20
N GLU A 64 0.34 9.50 -4.84
CA GLU A 64 -0.41 8.80 -5.88
C GLU A 64 -0.27 9.54 -7.19
N VAL A 65 0.29 8.84 -8.18
CA VAL A 65 0.50 9.36 -9.54
C VAL A 65 -0.46 8.66 -10.48
N PHE A 66 -1.32 9.42 -11.13
CA PHE A 66 -2.26 8.93 -12.15
C PHE A 66 -2.30 9.89 -13.33
N GLN A 67 -1.82 9.43 -14.48
CA GLN A 67 -1.65 10.27 -15.68
C GLN A 67 -0.87 11.55 -15.35
N SER A 68 -1.46 12.73 -15.56
CA SER A 68 -0.88 14.04 -15.27
C SER A 68 -1.13 14.54 -13.84
N LEU A 69 -1.86 13.77 -13.01
CA LEU A 69 -2.19 14.15 -11.64
C LEU A 69 -1.24 13.47 -10.65
N CYS A 70 -0.78 14.26 -9.68
CA CYS A 70 -0.02 13.78 -8.53
C CYS A 70 -0.68 14.28 -7.25
N GLY A 71 -1.16 13.35 -6.42
CA GLY A 71 -1.66 13.63 -5.08
C GLY A 71 -0.56 13.39 -4.05
N VAL A 72 -0.45 14.28 -3.06
CA VAL A 72 0.46 14.14 -1.91
C VAL A 72 -0.35 14.30 -0.63
N SER A 73 -0.13 13.39 0.33
CA SER A 73 -0.76 13.45 1.65
C SER A 73 0.23 12.96 2.71
N VAL A 74 0.14 13.49 3.93
CA VAL A 74 0.85 12.97 5.09
C VAL A 74 -0.18 12.34 6.03
N VAL A 75 -0.03 11.04 6.27
CA VAL A 75 -0.93 10.28 7.13
C VAL A 75 -0.19 9.71 8.34
N HIS A 76 -0.93 9.50 9.42
CA HIS A 76 -0.40 8.97 10.68
C HIS A 76 -0.89 7.54 10.86
N LYS A 77 -0.10 6.69 11.53
CA LYS A 77 -0.53 5.32 11.90
C LYS A 77 -0.97 4.48 10.68
N TYR A 78 -0.33 4.66 9.53
CA TYR A 78 -0.69 4.00 8.28
C TYR A 78 -0.71 2.45 8.37
N PRO A 79 0.28 1.80 9.01
CA PRO A 79 0.25 0.35 9.20
C PRO A 79 -0.88 -0.10 10.14
N GLU A 80 -1.15 0.66 11.21
CA GLU A 80 -2.21 0.39 12.20
C GLU A 80 -3.59 0.37 11.55
N PHE A 81 -3.84 1.27 10.59
CA PHE A 81 -5.11 1.37 9.88
C PHE A 81 -5.20 0.52 8.61
N TYR A 82 -4.37 -0.52 8.47
CA TYR A 82 -4.34 -1.40 7.28
C TYR A 82 -4.27 -0.61 5.97
N SER A 83 -3.38 0.39 5.91
CA SER A 83 -3.24 1.26 4.75
C SER A 83 -4.52 2.03 4.36
N TYR A 84 -5.42 2.24 5.34
CA TYR A 84 -6.76 2.77 5.15
C TYR A 84 -7.60 1.98 4.15
N ASN A 85 -7.47 0.64 4.12
CA ASN A 85 -8.23 -0.20 3.19
C ASN A 85 -9.74 0.07 3.31
N LEU A 86 -10.24 0.91 2.39
CA LEU A 86 -11.62 1.42 2.40
C LEU A 86 -12.64 0.30 2.20
N ARG A 87 -12.23 -0.84 1.62
CA ARG A 87 -13.09 -2.03 1.51
C ARG A 87 -13.59 -2.48 2.90
N ARG A 88 -12.72 -2.45 3.91
CA ARG A 88 -13.08 -2.83 5.29
C ARG A 88 -14.03 -1.84 5.96
N PHE A 89 -14.07 -0.59 5.47
CA PHE A 89 -15.05 0.39 5.93
C PHE A 89 -16.44 0.08 5.37
N GLN A 90 -16.55 -0.37 4.12
CA GLN A 90 -17.82 -0.71 3.47
C GLN A 90 -18.51 -1.91 4.13
N GLU A 91 -17.77 -2.95 4.52
CA GLU A 91 -18.30 -4.13 5.22
C GLU A 91 -19.01 -3.76 6.54
N LYS A 92 -18.48 -2.79 7.28
CA LYS A 92 -19.08 -2.34 8.56
C LYS A 92 -20.36 -1.53 8.38
N LEU A 93 -20.54 -0.88 7.23
CA LEU A 93 -21.77 -0.14 6.93
C LEU A 93 -22.91 -1.10 6.60
N VAL A 94 -22.62 -2.15 5.81
CA VAL A 94 -23.60 -3.18 5.46
C VAL A 94 -24.09 -3.94 6.70
N LEU A 95 -23.20 -4.26 7.65
CA LEU A 95 -23.58 -4.93 8.90
C LEU A 95 -24.44 -4.07 9.84
N LYS A 96 -24.49 -2.75 9.66
CA LYS A 96 -25.26 -1.84 10.52
C LYS A 96 -26.69 -1.58 10.00
N GLU A 97 -26.93 -1.81 8.71
CA GLU A 97 -28.27 -1.65 8.11
C GLU A 97 -29.15 -2.90 8.31
N GLU A 98 -28.56 -4.07 8.58
CA GLU A 98 -29.27 -5.35 8.73
C GLU A 98 -29.71 -5.69 10.18
N SER A 99 -29.45 -4.82 11.16
CA SER A 99 -29.87 -5.05 12.56
C SER A 99 -31.18 -4.33 12.91
N SER A 100 -32.26 -4.69 12.22
CA SER A 100 -33.64 -4.57 12.73
C SER A 100 -34.17 -5.97 13.06
N PRO A 101 -34.72 -6.24 14.25
CA PRO A 101 -35.03 -7.61 14.68
C PRO A 101 -36.36 -8.10 14.08
N GLY A 102 -36.29 -9.19 13.32
CA GLY A 102 -37.45 -9.97 12.86
C GLY A 102 -37.06 -11.44 12.69
N GLU A 103 -37.72 -12.31 13.43
CA GLU A 103 -37.34 -13.71 13.71
C GLU A 103 -37.48 -14.70 12.53
N ALA A 104 -36.42 -15.53 12.39
CA ALA A 104 -36.35 -17.00 12.21
C ALA A 104 -37.21 -17.77 11.16
N LYS A 105 -36.53 -18.54 10.29
CA LYS A 105 -36.39 -20.04 10.29
C LYS A 105 -35.78 -20.52 8.95
N ALA A 106 -34.59 -21.12 8.97
CA ALA A 106 -34.28 -22.57 8.97
C ALA A 106 -34.46 -23.25 7.61
N GLU A 107 -33.37 -23.79 7.01
CA GLU A 107 -33.22 -25.22 6.70
C GLU A 107 -31.79 -25.53 6.20
N GLU A 108 -31.27 -26.65 6.70
CA GLU A 108 -29.98 -27.29 6.46
C GLU A 108 -30.19 -28.44 5.48
N THR A 109 -29.30 -28.69 4.51
CA THR A 109 -29.00 -30.05 4.01
C THR A 109 -27.68 -30.06 3.22
N GLU A 110 -26.72 -30.83 3.74
CA GLU A 110 -25.48 -31.31 3.11
C GLU A 110 -25.77 -32.19 1.86
N LEU A 111 -24.89 -32.60 0.94
CA LEU A 111 -23.52 -33.08 1.04
C LEU A 111 -23.03 -33.44 -0.40
N THR A 112 -21.70 -33.63 -0.53
CA THR A 112 -20.94 -34.44 -1.53
C THR A 112 -20.49 -33.79 -2.84
N LYS A 113 -19.31 -34.10 -3.41
CA LYS A 113 -17.99 -34.61 -2.99
C LYS A 113 -17.16 -34.69 -4.30
N GLU A 114 -15.83 -34.48 -4.22
CA GLU A 114 -14.79 -34.93 -5.17
C GLU A 114 -14.81 -34.34 -6.61
N SER A 115 -13.71 -34.08 -7.34
CA SER A 115 -12.26 -34.15 -7.14
C SER A 115 -11.56 -33.57 -8.39
N SER A 116 -10.22 -33.54 -8.36
CA SER A 116 -9.25 -33.23 -9.43
C SER A 116 -8.90 -31.76 -9.61
N GLY A 117 -7.64 -31.35 -9.69
CA GLY A 117 -6.39 -32.11 -9.65
C GLY A 117 -5.22 -31.13 -9.77
N GLU A 118 -4.13 -31.44 -9.07
CA GLU A 118 -2.83 -30.79 -9.20
C GLU A 118 -2.31 -30.82 -10.64
N ALA A 119 -1.61 -29.76 -11.05
CA ALA A 119 -0.54 -29.88 -12.03
C ALA A 119 0.63 -28.97 -11.64
N LYS A 120 1.57 -29.61 -10.95
CA LYS A 120 2.98 -29.25 -10.83
C LYS A 120 3.58 -29.16 -12.24
N VAL A 121 4.21 -28.03 -12.60
CA VAL A 121 5.13 -27.97 -13.74
C VAL A 121 6.54 -27.83 -13.20
N GLU A 122 7.27 -28.93 -13.39
CA GLU A 122 8.69 -29.13 -13.21
C GLU A 122 9.33 -28.85 -14.57
N GLU A 123 10.19 -27.83 -14.68
CA GLU A 123 11.14 -27.74 -15.80
C GLU A 123 12.53 -28.07 -15.28
N THR A 124 13.05 -29.22 -15.70
CA THR A 124 14.49 -29.51 -15.72
C THR A 124 14.91 -29.93 -17.13
N SER A 125 15.78 -29.09 -17.72
CA SER A 125 16.98 -29.36 -18.57
C SER A 125 16.88 -30.27 -19.82
N PRO A 126 17.63 -29.98 -20.91
CA PRO A 126 19.08 -30.26 -20.93
C PRO A 126 19.95 -29.24 -21.68
N SER A 127 21.14 -28.98 -21.14
CA SER A 127 22.26 -28.35 -21.85
C SER A 127 23.20 -29.44 -22.36
N ASP A 128 23.24 -29.64 -23.68
CA ASP A 128 24.26 -30.45 -24.33
C ASP A 128 25.55 -29.63 -24.57
N VAL A 129 26.65 -30.23 -24.12
CA VAL A 129 28.07 -30.02 -24.51
C VAL A 129 28.18 -30.53 -25.97
N VAL A 130 28.95 -30.01 -26.94
CA VAL A 130 30.41 -29.79 -27.13
C VAL A 130 30.51 -28.96 -28.44
N ASP A 131 31.42 -28.02 -28.64
CA ASP A 131 32.73 -28.28 -29.24
C ASP A 131 33.68 -27.11 -29.05
N GLY A 132 34.86 -27.44 -28.51
CA GLY A 132 36.08 -26.66 -28.63
C GLY A 132 37.13 -27.52 -29.32
N ASN A 133 37.67 -27.02 -30.43
CA ASN A 133 39.10 -26.89 -30.75
C ASN A 133 39.26 -26.34 -32.18
#